data_AF-A0A845KKP3-F1
#
_entry.id   AF-A0A845KKP3-F1
#
_cell.length_a   1.000
_cell.length_b   1.000
_cell.length_c   1.000
_cell.angle_alpha   90.00
_cell.angle_beta   90.00
_cell.angle_gamma   90.00
#
_symmetry.space_group_name_H-M   'P 1'
#
loop_
_entity.id
_entity.type
_entity.pdbx_description
1 polymer ?
#
loop_
_entity_poly.entity_id
_entity_poly.type
_entity_poly.pdbx_seq_one_letter_code
_entity_poly.pdbx_strand_id
1 'polypeptide(L)'
;MMTYAEGLYRRRHKKQVESTEDYLHRVTVAYNEIYSLINKVSDSRSYIQASNEINAFSKIVGKNATDVLKLRKQLINRIKTLIEDNDTKIQDLKQEIEDIQSFDVSDTMEEATKLDRLATNRMYELMVSFNGNSNSTKRKLGNLVLNKNGLDRISATALSRLCAIPAYADFFKPSYKEIIAEAMKSDAQKTYERNSQPVIEEKNRAIGKTYMSNFLLRKALSMANTAVSSDEVASNE
;
A
#
# COMPACT_ATOMS: atom_id res chain seq x y z
N MET A 1 7.64 32.66 -10.61
CA MET A 1 8.67 31.91 -11.37
C MET A 1 8.28 32.05 -12.83
N MET A 2 9.12 32.68 -13.66
CA MET A 2 8.82 32.93 -15.09
C MET A 2 8.96 31.60 -15.84
N THR A 3 7.98 31.22 -16.67
CA THR A 3 8.09 29.97 -17.46
C THR A 3 9.14 30.13 -18.57
N TYR A 4 9.71 29.03 -19.06
CA TYR A 4 10.71 29.10 -20.12
C TYR A 4 10.12 29.70 -21.41
N ALA A 5 8.88 29.33 -21.73
CA ALA A 5 8.12 29.92 -22.82
C ALA A 5 7.89 31.44 -22.64
N GLU A 6 7.63 31.93 -21.41
CA GLU A 6 7.55 33.36 -21.11
C GLU A 6 8.90 34.08 -21.27
N GLY A 7 10.00 33.42 -20.94
CA GLY A 7 11.35 33.93 -21.15
C GLY A 7 11.68 34.14 -22.62
N LEU A 8 11.24 33.22 -23.48
CA LEU A 8 11.33 33.37 -24.94
C LEU A 8 10.41 34.47 -25.46
N TYR A 9 9.22 34.63 -24.88
CA TYR A 9 8.27 35.69 -25.25
C TYR A 9 8.78 37.10 -24.90
N ARG A 10 9.44 37.29 -23.75
CA ARG A 10 9.94 38.62 -23.33
C ARG A 10 11.21 39.08 -24.06
N ARG A 11 12.01 38.18 -24.65
CA ARG A 11 13.14 38.57 -25.52
C ARG A 11 12.71 39.32 -26.79
N ARG A 12 11.40 39.37 -27.07
CA ARG A 12 10.79 39.91 -28.29
C ARG A 12 10.43 41.41 -28.26
N HIS A 13 10.85 42.17 -27.25
CA HIS A 13 10.76 43.66 -27.30
C HIS A 13 11.91 44.33 -28.07
N LYS A 14 12.58 43.63 -28.99
CA LYS A 14 13.39 44.23 -30.07
C LYS A 14 12.79 43.84 -31.42
N LYS A 15 12.34 44.86 -32.16
CA LYS A 15 11.71 44.80 -33.48
C LYS A 15 12.66 44.18 -34.53
N GLN A 16 12.61 42.87 -34.74
CA GLN A 16 13.06 42.23 -35.99
C GLN A 16 11.99 41.24 -36.45
N VAL A 17 11.69 41.26 -37.75
CA VAL A 17 10.84 40.28 -38.41
C VAL A 17 11.62 38.96 -38.40
N GLU A 18 11.11 37.98 -37.66
CA GLU A 18 11.69 36.65 -37.58
C GLU A 18 11.62 35.95 -38.95
N SER A 19 12.70 35.27 -39.37
CA SER A 19 12.69 34.49 -40.60
C SER A 19 11.87 33.20 -40.43
N THR A 20 11.39 32.63 -41.54
CA THR A 20 10.66 31.35 -41.51
C THR A 20 11.51 30.21 -40.93
N GLU A 21 12.81 30.18 -41.24
CA GLU A 21 13.73 29.17 -40.70
C GLU A 21 13.94 29.33 -39.19
N ASP A 22 14.09 30.56 -38.69
CA ASP A 22 14.23 30.84 -37.26
C ASP A 22 12.97 30.44 -36.48
N TYR A 23 11.79 30.70 -37.06
CA TYR A 23 10.51 30.28 -36.50
C TYR A 23 10.43 28.75 -36.37
N LEU A 24 10.72 28.02 -37.45
CA LEU A 24 10.66 26.56 -37.49
C LEU A 24 11.67 25.92 -36.53
N HIS A 25 12.88 26.46 -36.47
CA HIS A 25 13.91 26.01 -35.53
C HIS A 25 13.43 26.17 -34.08
N ARG A 26 12.91 27.36 -33.70
CA ARG A 26 12.39 27.59 -32.34
C ARG A 26 11.24 26.64 -32.00
N VAL A 27 10.30 26.44 -32.92
CA VAL A 27 9.15 25.54 -32.71
C VAL A 27 9.63 24.11 -32.48
N THR A 28 10.59 23.65 -33.28
CA THR A 28 11.19 22.31 -33.16
C THR A 28 11.91 22.13 -31.82
N VAL A 29 12.70 23.12 -31.39
CA VAL A 29 13.40 23.08 -30.10
C VAL A 29 12.41 23.01 -28.95
N ALA A 30 11.39 23.88 -28.94
CA ALA A 30 10.36 23.88 -27.90
C ALA A 30 9.60 22.55 -27.84
N TYR A 31 9.24 21.98 -28.99
CA TYR A 31 8.61 20.67 -29.05
C TYR A 31 9.47 19.58 -28.40
N ASN A 32 10.77 19.51 -28.75
CA ASN A 32 11.69 18.51 -28.22
C ASN A 32 11.94 18.66 -26.72
N GLU A 33 11.99 19.89 -26.21
CA GLU A 33 12.11 20.16 -24.78
C GLU A 33 10.86 19.70 -24.01
N ILE A 34 9.66 20.01 -24.53
CA ILE A 34 8.40 19.56 -23.93
C ILE A 34 8.30 18.03 -23.99
N TYR A 35 8.69 17.42 -25.11
CA TYR A 35 8.76 15.97 -25.24
C TYR A 35 9.67 15.34 -24.17
N SER A 36 10.86 15.91 -23.96
CA SER A 36 11.79 15.49 -22.90
C SER A 36 11.18 15.66 -21.50
N LEU A 37 10.46 16.76 -21.26
CA LEU A 37 9.77 17.03 -20.01
C LEU A 37 8.68 15.98 -19.74
N ILE A 38 7.87 15.62 -20.75
CA ILE A 38 6.84 14.59 -20.65
C ILE A 38 7.46 13.25 -20.20
N ASN A 39 8.58 12.85 -20.79
CA ASN A 39 9.24 11.59 -20.42
C ASN A 39 9.75 11.57 -18.98
N LYS A 40 10.01 12.74 -18.39
CA LYS A 40 10.44 12.89 -17.00
C LYS A 40 9.29 13.03 -16.01
N VAL A 41 8.04 13.05 -16.46
CA VAL A 41 6.87 13.07 -15.58
C VAL A 41 6.88 11.81 -14.72
N SER A 42 6.70 12.02 -13.42
CA SER A 42 6.70 10.98 -12.39
C SER A 42 5.58 11.16 -11.35
N ASP A 43 4.94 12.33 -11.32
CA ASP A 43 3.90 12.67 -10.35
C ASP A 43 2.88 13.67 -10.93
N SER A 44 1.85 13.98 -10.15
CA SER A 44 0.81 14.94 -10.57
C SER A 44 1.34 16.37 -10.75
N ARG A 45 2.42 16.75 -10.05
CA ARG A 45 3.00 18.10 -10.13
C ARG A 45 3.78 18.30 -11.43
N SER A 46 4.63 17.34 -11.77
CA SER A 46 5.37 17.29 -13.03
C SER A 46 4.42 17.16 -14.22
N TYR A 47 3.29 16.45 -14.07
CA TYR A 47 2.21 16.49 -15.04
C TYR A 47 1.67 17.91 -15.27
N ILE A 48 1.30 18.63 -14.21
CA ILE A 48 0.78 20.00 -14.32
C ILE A 48 1.80 20.90 -15.01
N GLN A 49 3.08 20.76 -14.69
CA GLN A 49 4.15 21.50 -15.35
C GLN A 49 4.20 21.20 -16.86
N ALA A 50 4.23 19.92 -17.26
CA ALA A 50 4.24 19.53 -18.67
C ALA A 50 2.99 20.03 -19.40
N SER A 51 1.82 19.95 -18.77
CA SER A 51 0.57 20.46 -19.33
C SER A 51 0.60 21.98 -19.54
N ASN A 52 1.19 22.74 -18.61
CA ASN A 52 1.33 24.18 -18.75
C ASN A 52 2.26 24.57 -19.90
N GLU A 53 3.37 23.84 -20.08
CA GLU A 53 4.29 24.08 -21.20
C GLU A 53 3.64 23.75 -22.54
N ILE A 54 2.85 22.66 -22.63
CA ILE A 54 2.04 22.36 -23.82
C ILE A 54 1.06 23.50 -24.12
N ASN A 55 0.38 24.03 -23.09
CA ASN A 55 -0.57 25.14 -23.27
C ASN A 55 0.13 26.46 -23.65
N ALA A 56 1.36 26.68 -23.21
CA ALA A 56 2.16 27.83 -23.65
C ALA A 56 2.58 27.66 -25.12
N PHE A 57 3.03 26.46 -25.50
CA PHE A 57 3.38 26.11 -26.87
C PHE A 57 2.18 26.25 -27.82
N SER A 58 1.00 25.81 -27.40
CA SER A 58 -0.23 25.92 -28.21
C SER A 58 -0.65 27.36 -28.51
N LYS A 59 -0.26 28.33 -27.66
CA LYS A 59 -0.47 29.77 -27.94
C LYS A 59 0.45 30.30 -29.04
N ILE A 60 1.56 29.60 -29.34
CA ILE A 60 2.55 29.99 -30.35
C ILE A 60 2.24 29.35 -31.70
N VAL A 61 1.93 28.06 -31.73
CA VAL A 61 1.74 27.29 -32.97
C VAL A 61 0.27 27.07 -33.34
N GLY A 62 -0.65 27.44 -32.46
CA GLY A 62 -2.08 27.17 -32.60
C GLY A 62 -2.51 25.91 -31.86
N LYS A 63 -3.71 25.93 -31.27
CA LYS A 63 -4.24 24.83 -30.44
C LYS A 63 -4.39 23.52 -31.18
N ASN A 64 -4.76 23.59 -32.45
CA ASN A 64 -5.05 22.42 -33.29
C ASN A 64 -3.85 22.00 -34.14
N ALA A 65 -2.66 22.55 -33.87
CA ALA A 65 -1.45 22.10 -34.52
C ALA A 65 -1.19 20.63 -34.17
N THR A 66 -0.85 19.82 -35.19
CA THR A 66 -0.57 18.39 -35.06
C THR A 66 0.44 18.09 -33.94
N ASP A 67 1.43 18.97 -33.76
CA ASP A 67 2.45 18.82 -32.73
C ASP A 67 1.91 18.99 -31.31
N VAL A 68 0.96 19.91 -31.10
CA VAL A 68 0.28 20.08 -29.80
C VAL A 68 -0.53 18.82 -29.47
N LEU A 69 -1.27 18.29 -30.45
CA LEU A 69 -2.07 17.07 -30.26
C LEU A 69 -1.19 15.85 -29.93
N LYS A 70 -0.04 15.72 -30.60
CA LYS A 70 0.96 14.67 -30.30
C LYS A 70 1.48 14.77 -28.86
N LEU A 71 1.89 15.96 -28.43
CA LEU A 71 2.40 16.18 -27.07
C LEU A 71 1.33 15.89 -26.01
N ARG A 72 0.08 16.32 -26.23
CA ARG A 72 -1.05 16.01 -25.32
C ARG A 72 -1.29 14.50 -25.21
N LYS A 73 -1.34 13.80 -26.33
CA LYS A 73 -1.52 12.34 -26.36
C LYS A 73 -0.39 11.61 -25.64
N GLN A 74 0.85 12.04 -25.83
CA GLN A 74 2.01 11.47 -25.14
C GLN A 74 1.97 11.69 -23.63
N LEU A 75 1.59 12.90 -23.19
CA LEU A 75 1.43 13.19 -21.77
C LEU A 75 0.35 12.31 -21.12
N ILE A 76 -0.79 12.15 -21.80
CA ILE A 76 -1.88 11.25 -21.36
C ILE A 76 -1.38 9.80 -21.23
N ASN A 77 -0.69 9.30 -22.25
CA ASN A 77 -0.16 7.93 -22.23
C ASN A 77 0.85 7.74 -21.10
N ARG A 78 1.73 8.72 -20.86
CA ARG A 78 2.70 8.66 -19.78
C ARG A 78 2.03 8.54 -18.41
N ILE A 79 0.96 9.31 -18.16
CA ILE A 79 0.20 9.19 -16.90
C ILE A 79 -0.45 7.82 -16.77
N LYS A 80 -1.04 7.29 -17.85
CA LYS A 80 -1.66 5.95 -17.82
C LYS A 80 -0.65 4.88 -17.42
N THR A 81 0.54 4.89 -18.03
CA THR A 81 1.64 3.99 -17.65
C THR A 81 2.04 4.16 -16.20
N LEU A 82 2.19 5.40 -15.70
CA LEU A 82 2.52 5.62 -14.29
C LEU A 82 1.44 5.09 -13.32
N ILE A 83 0.16 5.18 -13.70
CA ILE A 83 -0.94 4.63 -12.92
C ILE A 83 -0.84 3.10 -12.87
N GLU A 84 -0.61 2.46 -14.02
CA GLU A 84 -0.44 1.00 -14.16
C GLU A 84 0.78 0.49 -13.37
N ASP A 85 1.93 1.17 -13.46
CA ASP A 85 3.15 0.86 -12.71
C ASP A 85 2.89 0.91 -11.20
N ASN A 86 2.19 1.95 -10.74
CA ASN A 86 1.83 2.12 -9.33
C ASN A 86 0.80 1.09 -8.87
N ASP A 87 -0.18 0.73 -9.70
CA ASP A 87 -1.16 -0.31 -9.38
C ASP A 87 -0.45 -1.68 -9.24
N THR A 88 0.49 -2.00 -10.13
CA THR A 88 1.35 -3.19 -10.04
C THR A 88 2.14 -3.18 -8.73
N LYS A 89 2.82 -2.09 -8.41
CA LYS A 89 3.57 -1.93 -7.15
C LYS A 89 2.69 -2.11 -5.91
N ILE A 90 1.44 -1.68 -5.95
CA ILE A 90 0.49 -1.90 -4.85
C ILE A 90 0.17 -3.38 -4.71
N GLN A 91 -0.03 -4.12 -5.81
CA GLN A 91 -0.29 -5.56 -5.77
C GLN A 91 0.94 -6.32 -5.24
N ASP A 92 2.13 -5.99 -5.70
CA ASP A 92 3.38 -6.62 -5.22
C ASP A 92 3.53 -6.44 -3.71
N LEU A 93 3.33 -5.22 -3.20
CA LEU A 93 3.41 -4.94 -1.77
C LEU A 93 2.33 -5.68 -0.96
N LYS A 94 1.13 -5.87 -1.53
CA LYS A 94 0.07 -6.66 -0.88
C LYS A 94 0.45 -8.14 -0.82
N GLN A 95 0.99 -8.68 -1.91
CA GLN A 95 1.45 -10.07 -1.97
C GLN A 95 2.57 -10.31 -0.95
N GLU A 96 3.55 -9.40 -0.86
CA GLU A 96 4.62 -9.50 0.14
C GLU A 96 4.09 -9.46 1.58
N ILE A 97 3.01 -8.71 1.86
CA ILE A 97 2.35 -8.74 3.18
C ILE A 97 1.68 -10.09 3.41
N GLU A 98 0.98 -10.63 2.43
CA GLU A 98 0.34 -11.95 2.51
C GLU A 98 1.37 -13.07 2.71
N ASP A 99 2.51 -13.01 2.03
CA ASP A 99 3.61 -13.97 2.17
C ASP A 99 4.20 -13.94 3.59
N ILE A 100 4.36 -12.75 4.19
CA ILE A 100 4.79 -12.60 5.59
C ILE A 100 3.73 -13.14 6.55
N GLN A 101 2.46 -12.85 6.30
CA GLN A 101 1.37 -13.27 7.20
C GLN A 101 1.06 -14.77 7.10
N SER A 102 1.31 -15.39 5.95
CA SER A 102 1.06 -16.81 5.69
C SER A 102 2.24 -17.71 6.05
N PHE A 103 3.40 -17.14 6.37
CA PHE A 103 4.58 -17.88 6.79
C PHE A 103 4.33 -18.64 8.10
N ASP A 104 4.35 -19.97 8.02
CA ASP A 104 4.17 -20.83 9.19
C ASP A 104 5.49 -21.09 9.91
N VAL A 105 5.62 -20.53 11.11
CA VAL A 105 6.69 -20.87 12.05
C VAL A 105 6.21 -22.05 12.89
N SER A 106 6.59 -23.26 12.52
CA SER A 106 6.25 -24.48 13.26
C SER A 106 7.36 -24.90 14.21
N ASP A 107 6.97 -25.58 15.29
CA ASP A 107 7.93 -26.27 16.16
C ASP A 107 8.59 -27.42 15.40
N THR A 108 9.79 -27.80 15.84
CA THR A 108 10.36 -29.08 15.42
C THR A 108 9.52 -30.26 15.95
N MET A 109 9.63 -31.42 15.29
CA MET A 109 8.92 -32.64 15.71
C MET A 109 9.20 -33.01 17.18
N GLU A 110 10.45 -32.83 17.64
CA GLU A 110 10.86 -33.13 19.00
C GLU A 110 10.21 -32.19 20.02
N GLU A 111 10.20 -30.89 19.75
CA GLU A 111 9.57 -29.87 20.59
C GLU A 111 8.06 -30.09 20.68
N ALA A 112 7.42 -30.36 19.55
CA ALA A 112 5.99 -30.65 19.48
C ALA A 112 5.63 -31.89 20.30
N THR A 113 6.40 -32.99 20.17
CA THR A 113 6.18 -34.22 20.94
C THR A 113 6.39 -34.01 22.43
N LYS A 114 7.41 -33.23 22.82
CA LYS A 114 7.68 -32.89 24.22
C LYS A 114 6.55 -32.05 24.81
N LEU A 115 6.09 -31.03 24.08
CA LEU A 115 4.96 -30.19 24.48
C LEU A 115 3.69 -31.04 24.65
N ASP A 116 3.41 -31.93 23.70
CA ASP A 116 2.24 -32.80 23.73
C ASP A 116 2.20 -33.65 25.01
N ARG A 117 3.30 -34.32 25.35
CA ARG A 117 3.42 -35.14 26.55
C ARG A 117 3.22 -34.32 27.83
N LEU A 118 3.90 -33.17 27.92
CA LEU A 118 3.82 -32.31 29.11
C LEU A 118 2.42 -31.71 29.28
N ALA A 119 1.79 -31.29 28.18
CA ALA A 119 0.44 -30.74 28.19
C ALA A 119 -0.61 -31.79 28.55
N THR A 120 -0.46 -33.04 28.10
CA THR A 120 -1.35 -34.15 28.48
C THR A 120 -1.28 -34.41 29.98
N ASN A 121 -0.08 -34.51 30.55
CA ASN A 121 0.08 -34.67 32.00
C ASN A 121 -0.56 -33.51 32.76
N ARG A 122 -0.30 -32.27 32.31
CA ARG A 122 -0.86 -31.07 32.92
C ARG A 122 -2.39 -31.02 32.83
N MET A 123 -2.98 -31.50 31.73
CA MET A 123 -4.43 -31.56 31.56
C MET A 123 -5.06 -32.48 32.61
N TYR A 124 -4.49 -33.67 32.85
CA TYR A 124 -5.01 -34.59 33.87
C TYR A 124 -4.93 -33.98 35.29
N GLU A 125 -3.82 -33.30 35.62
CA GLU A 125 -3.70 -32.56 36.88
C GLU A 125 -4.81 -31.51 37.03
N LEU A 126 -5.09 -30.76 35.96
CA LEU A 126 -6.14 -29.74 35.95
C LEU A 126 -7.53 -30.35 36.12
N MET A 127 -7.83 -31.48 35.45
CA MET A 127 -9.10 -32.20 35.59
C MET A 127 -9.35 -32.62 37.04
N VAL A 128 -8.34 -33.20 37.70
CA VAL A 128 -8.41 -33.58 39.12
C VAL A 128 -8.63 -32.33 39.99
N SER A 129 -7.91 -31.23 39.69
CA SER A 129 -8.04 -29.98 40.44
C SER A 129 -9.42 -29.32 40.28
N PHE A 130 -10.11 -29.58 39.16
CA PHE A 130 -11.42 -29.02 38.83
C PHE A 130 -12.59 -29.91 39.29
N ASN A 131 -12.33 -31.00 40.01
CA ASN A 131 -13.34 -31.91 40.56
C ASN A 131 -14.18 -31.31 41.72
N GLY A 132 -14.27 -29.97 41.81
CA GLY A 132 -15.05 -29.25 42.81
C GLY A 132 -16.36 -28.71 42.22
N ASN A 133 -17.11 -27.94 43.01
CA ASN A 133 -18.29 -27.24 42.50
C ASN A 133 -17.94 -26.23 41.40
N SER A 134 -18.92 -25.90 40.54
CA SER A 134 -18.77 -24.99 39.39
C SER A 134 -18.07 -23.66 39.71
N ASN A 135 -18.36 -23.06 40.86
CA ASN A 135 -17.76 -21.78 41.28
C ASN A 135 -16.27 -21.92 41.61
N SER A 136 -15.88 -23.01 42.26
CA SER A 136 -14.49 -23.30 42.59
C SER A 136 -13.65 -23.50 41.33
N THR A 137 -14.19 -24.20 40.32
CA THR A 137 -13.56 -24.43 39.02
C THR A 137 -13.39 -23.13 38.24
N LYS A 138 -14.43 -22.29 38.15
CA LYS A 138 -14.35 -20.97 37.52
C LYS A 138 -13.26 -20.09 38.14
N ARG A 139 -13.15 -20.08 39.48
CA ARG A 139 -12.14 -19.29 40.19
C ARG A 139 -10.72 -19.80 39.92
N LYS A 140 -10.50 -21.12 39.97
CA LYS A 140 -9.19 -21.73 39.70
C LYS A 140 -8.75 -21.46 38.26
N LEU A 141 -9.65 -21.64 37.30
CA LEU A 141 -9.40 -21.34 35.88
C LEU A 141 -9.04 -19.87 35.69
N GLY A 142 -9.83 -18.94 36.26
CA GLY A 142 -9.55 -17.51 36.18
C GLY A 142 -8.17 -17.15 36.74
N ASN A 143 -7.81 -17.69 37.90
CA ASN A 143 -6.49 -17.45 38.51
C ASN A 143 -5.34 -17.98 37.66
N LEU A 144 -5.55 -19.08 36.93
CA LEU A 144 -4.53 -19.67 36.07
C LEU A 144 -4.35 -18.86 34.78
N VAL A 145 -5.45 -18.49 34.11
CA VAL A 145 -5.43 -17.76 32.84
C VAL A 145 -5.02 -16.30 33.03
N LEU A 146 -5.48 -15.66 34.11
CA LEU A 146 -5.23 -14.24 34.40
C LEU A 146 -4.07 -14.03 35.38
N ASN A 147 -3.16 -15.00 35.50
CA ASN A 147 -2.01 -14.89 36.38
C ASN A 147 -1.14 -13.70 35.95
N LYS A 148 -0.63 -12.93 36.93
CA LYS A 148 0.29 -11.81 36.71
C LYS A 148 1.58 -12.20 35.97
N ASN A 149 2.02 -13.45 36.13
CA ASN A 149 3.23 -13.96 35.49
C ASN A 149 2.98 -14.48 34.06
N GLY A 150 1.74 -14.36 33.56
CA GLY A 150 1.32 -14.95 32.29
C GLY A 150 0.98 -16.43 32.39
N LEU A 151 0.39 -16.95 31.31
CA LEU A 151 0.05 -18.36 31.14
C LEU A 151 1.16 -19.03 30.33
N ASP A 152 1.76 -20.09 30.88
CA ASP A 152 2.79 -20.84 30.17
C ASP A 152 2.19 -21.70 29.06
N ARG A 153 3.01 -22.01 28.05
CA ARG A 153 2.59 -22.74 26.83
C ARG A 153 2.06 -24.14 27.12
N ILE A 154 2.60 -24.83 28.11
CA ILE A 154 2.18 -26.19 28.49
C ILE A 154 0.78 -26.12 29.11
N SER A 155 0.57 -25.23 30.08
CA SER A 155 -0.74 -25.00 30.70
C SER A 155 -1.76 -24.48 29.70
N ALA A 156 -1.37 -23.60 28.76
CA ALA A 156 -2.24 -23.12 27.70
C ALA A 156 -2.73 -24.28 26.80
N THR A 157 -1.80 -25.13 26.35
CA THR A 157 -2.12 -26.30 25.53
C THR A 157 -3.03 -27.28 26.28
N ALA A 158 -2.76 -27.51 27.57
CA ALA A 158 -3.61 -28.35 28.42
C ALA A 158 -5.03 -27.78 28.58
N LEU A 159 -5.14 -26.47 28.81
CA LEU A 159 -6.42 -25.77 28.93
C LEU A 159 -7.21 -25.76 27.62
N SER A 160 -6.53 -25.63 26.48
CA SER A 160 -7.17 -25.73 25.15
C SER A 160 -7.81 -27.10 24.93
N ARG A 161 -7.09 -28.18 25.26
CA ARG A 161 -7.63 -29.55 25.23
C ARG A 161 -8.82 -29.71 26.18
N LEU A 162 -8.71 -29.18 27.39
CA LEU A 162 -9.79 -29.22 28.38
C LEU A 162 -11.03 -28.45 27.89
N CYS A 163 -10.84 -27.29 27.24
CA CYS A 163 -11.92 -26.50 26.65
C CYS A 163 -12.68 -27.27 25.55
N ALA A 164 -12.03 -28.21 24.86
CA ALA A 164 -12.66 -29.05 23.85
C ALA A 164 -13.55 -30.15 24.48
N ILE A 165 -13.41 -30.44 25.78
CA ILE A 165 -14.24 -31.43 26.47
C ILE A 165 -15.57 -30.77 26.87
N PRO A 166 -16.74 -31.30 26.47
CA PRO A 166 -18.04 -30.68 26.72
C PRO A 166 -18.30 -30.37 28.20
N ALA A 167 -17.85 -31.24 29.10
CA ALA A 167 -18.02 -31.07 30.54
C ALA A 167 -17.33 -29.81 31.11
N TYR A 168 -16.34 -29.25 30.39
CA TYR A 168 -15.58 -28.08 30.83
C TYR A 168 -15.78 -26.84 29.96
N ALA A 169 -16.34 -26.99 28.76
CA ALA A 169 -16.45 -25.93 27.76
C ALA A 169 -17.11 -24.64 28.31
N ASP A 170 -18.16 -24.79 29.11
CA ASP A 170 -18.93 -23.66 29.69
C ASP A 170 -18.15 -22.83 30.71
N PHE A 171 -16.99 -23.32 31.18
CA PHE A 171 -16.12 -22.55 32.07
C PHE A 171 -15.22 -21.56 31.30
N PHE A 172 -15.03 -21.76 29.99
CA PHE A 172 -14.12 -20.97 29.17
C PHE A 172 -14.84 -19.81 28.47
N LYS A 173 -14.66 -18.61 29.02
CA LYS A 173 -15.11 -17.37 28.39
C LYS A 173 -14.36 -17.12 27.07
N PRO A 174 -14.96 -16.39 26.11
CA PRO A 174 -14.26 -16.01 24.87
C PRO A 174 -12.90 -15.35 25.11
N SER A 175 -12.81 -14.42 26.05
CA SER A 175 -11.54 -13.75 26.41
C SER A 175 -10.49 -14.71 26.95
N TYR A 176 -10.87 -15.81 27.60
CA TYR A 176 -9.91 -16.82 28.04
C TYR A 176 -9.36 -17.62 26.87
N LYS A 177 -10.21 -17.92 25.88
CA LYS A 177 -9.79 -18.64 24.67
C LYS A 177 -8.75 -17.84 23.88
N GLU A 178 -8.92 -16.52 23.79
CA GLU A 178 -7.95 -15.62 23.15
C GLU A 178 -6.60 -15.63 23.88
N ILE A 179 -6.61 -15.48 25.21
CA ILE A 179 -5.38 -15.53 26.03
C ILE A 179 -4.69 -16.90 25.89
N ILE A 180 -5.46 -17.98 25.90
CA ILE A 180 -4.94 -19.34 25.72
C ILE A 180 -4.31 -19.51 24.34
N ALA A 181 -4.99 -19.07 23.27
CA ALA A 181 -4.47 -19.17 21.91
C ALA A 181 -3.15 -18.40 21.74
N GLU A 182 -3.05 -17.20 22.30
CA GLU A 182 -1.81 -16.41 22.30
C GLU A 182 -0.70 -17.08 23.12
N ALA A 183 -1.04 -17.66 24.28
CA ALA A 183 -0.09 -18.37 25.12
C ALA A 183 0.41 -19.69 24.51
N MET A 184 -0.39 -20.33 23.64
CA MET A 184 -0.02 -21.54 22.91
C MET A 184 1.05 -21.32 21.83
N LYS A 185 1.21 -20.07 21.35
CA LYS A 185 2.24 -19.75 20.35
C LYS A 185 3.65 -20.02 20.90
N SER A 186 4.52 -20.54 20.05
CA SER A 186 5.94 -20.73 20.38
C SER A 186 6.66 -19.39 20.52
N ASP A 187 7.79 -19.36 21.22
CA ASP A 187 8.60 -18.14 21.32
C ASP A 187 9.14 -17.71 19.95
N ALA A 188 9.41 -18.69 19.06
CA ALA A 188 9.78 -18.43 17.68
C ALA A 188 8.63 -17.74 16.91
N GLN A 189 7.40 -18.23 17.04
CA GLN A 189 6.20 -17.61 16.45
C GLN A 189 6.02 -16.17 16.96
N LYS A 190 6.05 -15.97 18.28
CA LYS A 190 5.90 -14.63 18.88
C LYS A 190 6.99 -13.66 18.44
N THR A 191 8.22 -14.15 18.33
CA THR A 191 9.37 -13.36 17.84
C THR A 191 9.19 -13.00 16.38
N TYR A 192 8.78 -13.95 15.55
CA TYR A 192 8.47 -13.72 14.14
C TYR A 192 7.37 -12.67 13.99
N GLU A 193 6.22 -12.84 14.63
CA GLU A 193 5.12 -11.88 14.58
C GLU A 193 5.55 -10.47 15.00
N ARG A 194 6.31 -10.36 16.11
CA ARG A 194 6.85 -9.08 16.59
C ARG A 194 7.79 -8.42 15.59
N ASN A 195 8.64 -9.20 14.94
CA ASN A 195 9.62 -8.68 13.98
C ASN A 195 9.02 -8.39 12.61
N SER A 196 7.99 -9.13 12.22
CA SER A 196 7.25 -8.96 10.96
C SER A 196 6.30 -7.76 11.02
N GLN A 197 5.72 -7.45 12.18
CA GLN A 197 4.81 -6.33 12.36
C GLN A 197 5.34 -4.97 11.84
N PRO A 198 6.55 -4.50 12.20
CA PRO A 198 7.07 -3.23 11.67
C PRO A 198 7.27 -3.26 10.15
N VAL A 199 7.63 -4.41 9.59
CA VAL A 199 7.79 -4.60 8.14
C VAL A 199 6.45 -4.47 7.43
N ILE A 200 5.40 -5.11 7.97
CA ILE A 200 4.02 -5.00 7.47
C ILE A 200 3.54 -3.54 7.53
N GLU A 201 3.81 -2.83 8.64
CA GLU A 201 3.45 -1.42 8.80
C GLU A 201 4.16 -0.51 7.80
N GLU A 202 5.45 -0.75 7.53
CA GLU A 202 6.21 -0.03 6.52
C GLU A 202 5.63 -0.24 5.12
N LYS A 203 5.33 -1.48 4.74
CA LYS A 203 4.71 -1.82 3.46
C LYS A 203 3.32 -1.18 3.32
N ASN A 204 2.49 -1.24 4.36
CA ASN A 204 1.19 -0.55 4.38
C ASN A 204 1.31 0.96 4.20
N ARG A 205 2.32 1.59 4.82
CA ARG A 205 2.61 3.02 4.62
C ARG A 205 3.02 3.31 3.17
N ALA A 206 3.83 2.44 2.56
CA ALA A 206 4.23 2.56 1.16
C ALA A 206 3.01 2.42 0.23
N ILE A 207 2.14 1.43 0.47
CA ILE A 207 0.86 1.27 -0.24
C ILE A 207 0.02 2.55 -0.16
N GLY A 208 -0.16 3.10 1.05
CA GLY A 208 -0.93 4.33 1.25
C GLY A 208 -0.38 5.54 0.46
N LYS A 209 0.95 5.71 0.43
CA LYS A 209 1.60 6.75 -0.37
C LYS A 209 1.36 6.55 -1.87
N THR A 210 1.50 5.31 -2.36
CA THR A 210 1.28 4.98 -3.77
C THR A 210 -0.18 5.19 -4.18
N TYR A 211 -1.14 4.80 -3.35
CA TYR A 211 -2.57 5.07 -3.59
C TYR A 211 -2.85 6.57 -3.72
N MET A 212 -2.31 7.39 -2.82
CA MET A 212 -2.48 8.85 -2.89
C MET A 212 -1.87 9.41 -4.18
N SER A 213 -0.69 8.94 -4.58
CA SER A 213 -0.08 9.30 -5.86
C SER A 213 -1.00 8.95 -7.04
N ASN A 214 -1.52 7.72 -7.08
CA ASN A 214 -2.46 7.28 -8.13
C ASN A 214 -3.76 8.06 -8.14
N PHE A 215 -4.31 8.41 -6.99
CA PHE A 215 -5.48 9.27 -6.90
C PHE A 215 -5.23 10.63 -7.57
N LEU A 216 -4.10 11.27 -7.26
CA LEU A 216 -3.74 12.56 -7.86
C LEU A 216 -3.47 12.43 -9.37
N LEU A 217 -2.82 11.36 -9.81
CA LEU A 217 -2.59 11.07 -11.24
C LEU A 217 -3.91 10.83 -12.00
N ARG A 218 -4.86 10.10 -11.41
CA ARG A 218 -6.20 9.88 -12.00
C ARG A 218 -6.98 11.19 -12.11
N LYS A 219 -6.89 12.06 -11.09
CA LYS A 219 -7.48 13.40 -11.15
C LYS A 219 -6.85 14.24 -12.27
N ALA A 220 -5.52 14.23 -12.37
CA ALA A 220 -4.78 14.87 -13.46
C ALA A 220 -5.22 14.38 -14.84
N LEU A 221 -5.31 13.06 -15.03
CA LEU A 221 -5.78 12.42 -16.25
C LEU A 221 -7.21 12.82 -16.62
N SER A 222 -8.12 12.88 -15.64
CA SER A 222 -9.50 13.31 -15.86
C SER A 222 -9.56 14.75 -16.39
N MET A 223 -8.79 15.66 -15.78
CA MET A 223 -8.71 17.06 -16.24
C MET A 223 -8.12 17.16 -17.65
N ALA A 224 -7.13 16.31 -17.97
CA ALA A 224 -6.53 16.23 -19.31
C ALA A 224 -7.57 15.86 -20.37
N ASN A 225 -8.34 14.79 -20.11
CA ASN A 225 -9.31 14.28 -21.07
C ASN A 225 -10.45 15.26 -21.30
N THR A 226 -10.92 15.96 -20.26
CA THR A 226 -11.94 17.01 -20.42
C THR A 226 -11.48 18.17 -21.28
N ALA A 227 -10.20 18.56 -21.18
CA ALA A 227 -9.64 19.64 -21.97
C ALA A 227 -9.45 19.26 -23.45
N VAL A 228 -9.13 17.99 -23.73
CA VAL A 228 -9.03 17.48 -25.10
C VAL A 228 -10.41 17.41 -25.77
N SER A 229 -11.43 16.88 -25.08
CA SER A 229 -12.79 16.83 -25.64
C SER A 229 -13.40 18.21 -25.91
N SER A 230 -13.10 19.23 -25.10
CA SER A 230 -13.57 20.59 -25.39
C SER A 230 -12.89 21.23 -26.62
N ASP A 231 -11.63 20.88 -26.88
CA ASP A 231 -10.89 21.41 -28.04
C ASP A 231 -11.27 20.67 -29.34
N GLU A 232 -11.68 19.40 -29.28
CA GLU A 232 -12.21 18.64 -30.45
C GLU A 232 -13.58 19.14 -30.91
N VAL A 233 -14.47 19.52 -29.98
CA VAL A 233 -15.80 20.06 -30.33
C VAL A 233 -15.67 21.44 -30.99
N ALA A 234 -14.79 22.31 -30.49
CA ALA A 234 -14.56 23.65 -31.05
C ALA A 234 -13.80 23.66 -32.40
N SER A 235 -13.29 22.51 -32.85
CA SER A 235 -12.61 22.36 -34.14
C SER A 235 -13.55 21.89 -35.27
N ASN A 236 -14.78 21.52 -34.93
CA ASN A 236 -15.81 21.02 -35.84
C ASN A 236 -16.97 22.04 -36.06
N GLU A 237 -16.84 23.26 -35.54
CA GLU A 237 -17.70 24.44 -35.82
C GLU A 237 -16.93 25.48 -36.65
#